data_AF-A0A922NEI7-F1
#
_entry.id   AF-A0A922NEI7-F1
#
_cell.length_a   1.000
_cell.length_b   1.000
_cell.length_c   1.000
_cell.angle_alpha   90.00
_cell.angle_beta   90.00
_cell.angle_gamma   90.00
#
_symmetry.space_group_name_H-M   'P 1'
#
loop_
_entity.id
_entity.type
_entity.pdbx_description
1 polymer ?
#
loop_
_entity_poly.entity_id
_entity_poly.type
_entity_poly.pdbx_seq_one_letter_code
_entity_poly.pdbx_strand_id
1 'polypeptide(L)'
;MYARWVDDIAIDDPVYVTSSPSGWTNDQVGLAWLEQVFDRHTKEKAGNHTRLLILDGQGSHVTMEFIDYAIAHNIMLLILPPHSTHTLQPLDVVMFKPLAAAYSLSLQHYLQASHGLLAKHALKAFKATGIAPIDPEVVLKKFRKSTLTAPPPLVNVNKATITNLINQAYDPSSIAANNLSEILLRLQAAKEIAEYEKDALRAALHVHQKPRNRHEPPLDLQQRKAFHSGAVWWSPCKLREARFRQLVKEKEKEKELLDKIELKEAKENNRIYQLKIKEAARAAREEAKKVRDEAKAVKAAELDAKRRDRDAAKAIQQPQSGKRKASKPAAKQQPKKRRVGGAGGGTLAEVAAPAPPPTTTRRGRAVNTPAKYR
;
A
#
# COMPACT_ATOMS: atom_id res chain seq x y z
N MET A 1 -5.72 7.70 19.51
CA MET A 1 -6.84 7.03 20.20
C MET A 1 -7.93 8.05 20.46
N TYR A 2 -9.04 7.98 19.74
CA TYR A 2 -10.25 8.72 20.11
C TYR A 2 -10.88 7.92 21.26
N ALA A 3 -10.97 8.49 22.45
CA ALA A 3 -11.73 7.90 23.54
C ALA A 3 -13.18 7.73 23.07
N ARG A 4 -13.61 6.49 22.86
CA ARG A 4 -15.00 6.18 22.59
C ARG A 4 -15.59 5.89 23.97
N TRP A 5 -16.59 6.65 24.40
CA TRP A 5 -17.29 6.43 25.69
C TRP A 5 -17.79 4.98 25.86
N VAL A 6 -17.98 4.27 24.74
CA VAL A 6 -18.30 2.83 24.68
C VAL A 6 -17.22 1.97 25.35
N ASP A 7 -15.97 2.44 25.40
CA ASP A 7 -14.84 1.74 26.02
C ASP A 7 -14.91 1.77 27.56
N ASP A 8 -15.67 2.71 28.13
CA ASP A 8 -15.82 2.90 29.58
C ASP A 8 -17.00 2.09 30.16
N ILE A 9 -17.75 1.36 29.32
CA ILE A 9 -18.91 0.55 29.75
C ILE A 9 -18.45 -0.77 30.35
N ALA A 10 -18.94 -1.09 31.56
CA ALA A 10 -18.62 -2.33 32.26
C ALA A 10 -19.26 -3.55 31.57
N ILE A 11 -18.75 -4.75 31.89
CA ILE A 11 -19.14 -5.99 31.18
C ILE A 11 -20.58 -6.38 31.48
N ASP A 12 -21.05 -6.07 32.69
CA ASP A 12 -22.33 -6.52 33.23
C ASP A 12 -23.47 -5.51 32.98
N ASP A 13 -23.16 -4.36 32.38
CA ASP A 13 -24.17 -3.34 32.08
C ASP A 13 -25.07 -3.81 30.91
N PRO A 14 -26.40 -3.70 31.03
CA PRO A 14 -27.36 -4.12 30.00
C PRO A 14 -27.45 -3.10 28.85
N VAL A 15 -26.30 -2.62 28.36
CA VAL A 15 -26.19 -1.61 27.32
C VAL A 15 -25.87 -2.28 25.99
N TYR A 16 -26.68 -1.98 24.97
CA TYR A 16 -26.48 -2.46 23.61
C TYR A 16 -26.03 -1.31 22.73
N VAL A 17 -25.03 -1.53 21.88
CA VAL A 17 -24.48 -0.52 20.98
C VAL A 17 -24.47 -1.06 19.55
N THR A 18 -24.92 -0.23 18.61
CA THR A 18 -24.79 -0.49 17.18
C THR A 18 -24.32 0.78 16.47
N SER A 19 -23.70 0.63 15.31
CA SER A 19 -23.27 1.76 14.50
C SER A 19 -23.54 1.49 13.02
N SER A 20 -24.04 2.51 12.33
CA SER A 20 -24.22 2.48 10.88
C SER A 20 -23.05 3.22 10.19
N PRO A 21 -22.73 2.90 8.93
CA PRO A 21 -21.70 3.63 8.17
C PRO A 21 -22.02 5.12 8.00
N SER A 22 -23.30 5.50 7.98
CA SER A 22 -23.75 6.89 7.89
C SER A 22 -23.69 7.63 9.23
N GLY A 23 -23.62 6.90 10.35
CA GLY A 23 -23.73 7.46 11.70
C GLY A 23 -25.16 7.79 12.13
N TRP A 24 -26.16 7.52 11.27
CA TRP A 24 -27.58 7.73 11.55
C TRP A 24 -28.31 6.40 11.76
N THR A 25 -29.38 6.41 12.55
CA THR A 25 -30.33 5.30 12.62
C THR A 25 -30.90 5.04 11.22
N ASN A 26 -31.12 3.78 10.88
CA ASN A 26 -31.76 3.36 9.63
C ASN A 26 -32.83 2.31 9.93
N ASP A 27 -33.63 1.96 8.92
CA ASP A 27 -34.77 1.05 9.06
C ASP A 27 -34.36 -0.32 9.58
N GLN A 28 -33.22 -0.82 9.10
CA GLN A 28 -32.65 -2.09 9.55
C GLN A 28 -32.26 -2.03 11.03
N VAL A 29 -31.64 -0.94 11.48
CA VAL A 29 -31.26 -0.73 12.89
C VAL A 29 -32.51 -0.60 13.77
N GLY A 30 -33.55 0.07 13.28
CA GLY A 30 -34.84 0.17 13.97
C GLY A 30 -35.50 -1.19 14.16
N LEU A 31 -35.61 -2.00 13.11
CA LEU A 31 -36.14 -3.36 13.18
C LEU A 31 -35.29 -4.23 14.10
N ALA A 32 -33.96 -4.23 13.93
CA ALA A 32 -33.06 -5.01 14.78
C ALA A 32 -33.16 -4.61 16.26
N TRP A 33 -33.42 -3.33 16.56
CA TRP A 33 -33.64 -2.87 17.92
C TRP A 33 -34.94 -3.42 18.51
N LEU A 34 -36.03 -3.42 17.73
CA LEU A 34 -37.31 -3.98 18.14
C LEU A 34 -37.16 -5.47 18.50
N GLU A 35 -36.51 -6.25 17.63
CA GLU A 35 -36.34 -7.70 17.81
C GLU A 35 -35.34 -8.04 18.94
N GLN A 36 -34.14 -7.45 18.89
CA GLN A 36 -33.01 -7.90 19.71
C GLN A 36 -32.97 -7.25 21.09
N VAL A 37 -33.58 -6.07 21.24
CA VAL A 37 -33.54 -5.28 22.47
C VAL A 37 -34.94 -5.17 23.08
N PHE A 38 -35.90 -4.54 22.39
CA PHE A 38 -37.21 -4.25 22.99
C PHE A 38 -37.99 -5.53 23.30
N ASP A 39 -38.26 -6.38 22.30
CA ASP A 39 -39.04 -7.60 22.49
C ASP A 39 -38.36 -8.52 23.49
N ARG A 40 -37.05 -8.77 23.32
CA ARG A 40 -36.25 -9.62 24.22
C ARG A 40 -36.37 -9.26 25.70
N HIS A 41 -36.31 -7.97 26.05
CA HIS A 41 -36.29 -7.54 27.47
C HIS A 41 -37.67 -7.22 28.04
N THR A 42 -38.69 -7.09 27.20
CA THR A 42 -40.06 -6.80 27.65
C THR A 42 -40.97 -8.02 27.65
N LYS A 43 -40.65 -9.06 26.85
CA LYS A 43 -41.49 -10.24 26.69
C LYS A 43 -41.70 -11.01 27.98
N GLU A 44 -40.62 -11.27 28.73
CA GLU A 44 -40.69 -11.95 30.02
C GLU A 44 -41.45 -11.11 31.06
N LYS A 45 -41.21 -9.79 31.09
CA LYS A 45 -41.89 -8.87 32.01
C LYS A 45 -43.39 -8.76 31.75
N ALA A 46 -43.81 -8.91 30.50
CA ALA A 46 -45.20 -8.77 30.11
C ALA A 46 -46.04 -10.03 30.34
N GLY A 47 -45.45 -11.22 30.50
CA GLY A 47 -46.19 -12.43 30.88
C GLY A 47 -47.44 -12.72 30.02
N ASN A 48 -47.34 -12.51 28.69
CA ASN A 48 -48.39 -12.59 27.66
C ASN A 48 -49.33 -11.37 27.50
N HIS A 49 -49.17 -10.31 28.30
CA HIS A 49 -49.92 -9.07 28.10
C HIS A 49 -49.44 -8.29 26.88
N THR A 50 -50.35 -7.49 26.29
CA THR A 50 -50.02 -6.55 25.21
C THR A 50 -49.07 -5.48 25.71
N ARG A 51 -48.03 -5.19 24.93
CA ARG A 51 -47.00 -4.20 25.26
C ARG A 51 -47.20 -2.95 24.41
N LEU A 52 -47.21 -1.78 25.04
CA LEU A 52 -47.27 -0.51 24.33
C LEU A 52 -45.87 0.02 24.07
N LEU A 53 -45.53 0.24 22.80
CA LEU A 53 -44.32 0.91 22.37
C LEU A 53 -44.68 2.31 21.83
N ILE A 54 -44.19 3.33 22.52
CA ILE A 54 -44.37 4.74 22.15
C ILE A 54 -43.15 5.17 21.34
N LEU A 55 -43.37 5.63 20.11
CA LEU A 55 -42.34 6.08 19.19
C LEU A 55 -42.47 7.59 18.94
N ASP A 56 -41.34 8.23 18.65
CA ASP A 56 -41.32 9.62 18.21
C ASP A 56 -41.88 9.75 16.79
N GLY A 57 -42.40 10.93 16.46
CA GLY A 57 -43.01 11.20 15.16
C GLY A 57 -42.02 11.27 13.99
N GLN A 58 -40.74 10.91 14.20
CA GLN A 58 -39.74 10.83 13.16
C GLN A 58 -39.87 9.47 12.46
N GLY A 59 -40.90 9.35 11.63
CA GLY A 59 -41.32 8.11 10.96
C GLY A 59 -40.33 7.51 9.95
N SER A 60 -39.10 8.01 9.88
CA SER A 60 -38.09 7.51 8.94
C SER A 60 -37.63 6.07 9.22
N HIS A 61 -38.05 5.43 10.31
CA HIS A 61 -37.62 4.08 10.70
C HIS A 61 -38.77 3.09 10.97
N VAL A 62 -40.02 3.51 10.76
CA VAL A 62 -41.19 2.64 10.95
C VAL A 62 -41.60 2.08 9.59
N THR A 63 -40.98 0.97 9.20
CA THR A 63 -41.29 0.25 7.95
C THR A 63 -42.47 -0.72 8.15
N MET A 64 -43.00 -1.27 7.06
CA MET A 64 -44.04 -2.29 7.15
C MET A 64 -43.56 -3.54 7.91
N GLU A 65 -42.32 -3.97 7.67
CA GLU A 65 -41.70 -5.09 8.41
C GLU A 65 -41.67 -4.85 9.93
N PHE A 66 -41.42 -3.61 10.35
CA PHE A 66 -41.45 -3.22 11.76
C PHE A 66 -42.85 -3.36 12.35
N ILE A 67 -43.87 -2.92 11.62
CA ILE A 67 -45.28 -2.99 12.04
C ILE A 67 -45.74 -4.46 12.09
N ASP A 68 -45.44 -5.23 11.05
CA ASP A 68 -45.80 -6.66 10.96
C ASP A 68 -45.18 -7.45 12.11
N TYR A 69 -43.90 -7.19 12.43
CA TYR A 69 -43.24 -7.81 13.58
C TYR A 69 -43.92 -7.43 14.90
N ALA A 70 -44.25 -6.15 15.08
CA ALA A 70 -44.92 -5.68 16.30
C ALA A 70 -46.29 -6.35 16.51
N ILE A 71 -47.11 -6.44 15.45
CA ILE A 71 -48.41 -7.12 15.48
C ILE A 71 -48.23 -8.59 15.83
N ALA A 72 -47.31 -9.29 15.16
CA ALA A 72 -47.04 -10.71 15.41
C ALA A 72 -46.60 -11.02 16.85
N HIS A 73 -46.00 -10.05 17.54
CA HIS A 73 -45.48 -10.20 18.90
C HIS A 73 -46.36 -9.52 19.96
N ASN A 74 -47.62 -9.15 19.65
CA ASN A 74 -48.54 -8.48 20.57
C ASN A 74 -47.95 -7.18 21.15
N ILE A 75 -47.30 -6.39 20.30
CA ILE A 75 -46.75 -5.07 20.60
C ILE A 75 -47.61 -4.03 19.86
N MET A 76 -48.28 -3.17 20.64
CA MET A 76 -49.07 -2.05 20.13
C MET A 76 -48.16 -0.84 19.92
N LEU A 77 -48.20 -0.25 18.73
CA LEU A 77 -47.42 0.94 18.41
C LEU A 77 -48.26 2.20 18.60
N LEU A 78 -47.72 3.17 19.34
CA LEU A 78 -48.25 4.53 19.43
C LEU A 78 -47.20 5.49 18.86
N ILE A 79 -47.46 6.04 17.68
CA ILE A 79 -46.57 6.99 17.03
C ILE A 79 -47.05 8.41 17.38
N LEU A 80 -46.18 9.18 18.03
CA LEU A 80 -46.49 10.56 18.37
C LEU A 80 -46.50 11.45 17.11
N PRO A 81 -47.26 12.56 17.10
CA PRO A 81 -47.23 13.49 15.97
C PRO A 81 -45.81 14.05 15.76
N PRO A 82 -45.43 14.35 14.50
CA PRO A 82 -44.14 14.96 14.20
C PRO A 82 -43.96 16.27 14.97
N HIS A 83 -42.71 16.60 15.31
CA HIS A 83 -42.32 17.80 16.06
C HIS A 83 -42.90 17.93 17.48
N SER A 84 -43.53 16.89 18.02
CA SER A 84 -44.13 16.91 19.38
C SER A 84 -43.23 16.37 20.49
N THR A 85 -41.96 16.07 20.18
CA THR A 85 -40.93 15.54 21.11
C THR A 85 -40.86 16.34 22.42
N HIS A 86 -40.85 17.68 22.32
CA HIS A 86 -40.70 18.58 23.46
C HIS A 86 -41.93 18.65 24.40
N THR A 87 -43.05 18.03 24.02
CA THR A 87 -44.33 18.12 24.75
C THR A 87 -44.87 16.74 25.12
N LEU A 88 -44.86 15.80 24.18
CA LEU A 88 -45.53 14.52 24.30
C LEU A 88 -44.59 13.35 24.56
N GLN A 89 -43.28 13.50 24.30
CA GLN A 89 -42.34 12.39 24.44
C GLN A 89 -41.87 12.30 25.90
N PRO A 90 -42.33 11.28 26.66
CA PRO A 90 -42.08 11.24 28.10
C PRO A 90 -40.59 11.12 28.39
N LEU A 91 -39.84 10.42 27.53
CA LEU A 91 -38.40 10.25 27.69
C LEU A 91 -37.64 11.58 27.62
N ASP A 92 -37.97 12.44 26.65
CA ASP A 92 -37.31 13.75 26.50
C ASP A 92 -37.69 14.71 27.62
N VAL A 93 -38.98 14.78 27.95
CA VAL A 93 -39.48 15.74 28.95
C VAL A 93 -39.14 15.34 30.38
N VAL A 94 -39.26 14.05 30.71
CA VAL A 94 -39.16 13.56 32.10
C VAL A 94 -37.76 13.08 32.43
N MET A 95 -37.05 12.40 31.52
CA MET A 95 -35.74 11.80 31.83
C MET A 95 -34.59 12.64 31.29
N PHE A 96 -34.59 12.95 29.98
CA PHE A 96 -33.46 13.62 29.35
C PHE A 96 -33.34 15.08 29.71
N LYS A 97 -34.44 15.81 29.89
CA LYS A 97 -34.39 17.22 30.28
C LYS A 97 -33.76 17.43 31.66
N PRO A 98 -34.16 16.73 32.75
CA PRO A 98 -33.46 16.83 34.03
C PRO A 98 -32.01 16.34 33.96
N LEU A 99 -31.74 15.25 33.24
CA LEU A 99 -30.38 14.74 33.05
C LEU A 99 -29.48 15.77 32.35
N ALA A 100 -29.95 16.38 31.27
CA ALA A 100 -29.22 17.41 30.55
C ALA A 100 -28.98 18.64 31.41
N ALA A 101 -29.95 19.04 32.24
CA ALA A 101 -29.80 20.15 33.19
C ALA A 101 -28.75 19.84 34.27
N ALA A 102 -28.81 18.66 34.89
CA ALA A 102 -27.84 18.22 35.88
C ALA A 102 -26.44 18.10 35.28
N TYR A 103 -26.31 17.49 34.09
CA TYR A 103 -25.05 17.40 33.38
C TYR A 103 -24.49 18.79 33.04
N SER A 104 -25.32 19.71 32.57
CA SER A 104 -24.91 21.08 32.27
C SER A 104 -24.45 21.82 33.53
N LEU A 105 -25.13 21.61 34.66
CA LEU A 105 -24.72 22.17 35.96
C LEU A 105 -23.38 21.59 36.43
N SER A 106 -23.19 20.27 36.36
CA SER A 106 -21.91 19.62 36.68
C SER A 106 -20.79 20.11 35.78
N LEU A 107 -21.07 20.28 34.49
CA LEU A 107 -20.11 20.80 33.52
C LEU A 107 -19.78 22.28 33.80
N GLN A 108 -20.77 23.08 34.18
CA GLN A 108 -20.56 24.46 34.61
C GLN A 108 -19.73 24.55 35.89
N HIS A 109 -20.02 23.74 36.92
CA HIS A 109 -19.22 23.68 38.14
C HIS A 109 -17.79 23.23 37.85
N TYR A 110 -17.61 22.22 36.98
CA TYR A 110 -16.30 21.77 36.55
C TYR A 110 -15.54 22.88 35.84
N LEU A 111 -16.20 23.59 34.92
CA LEU A 111 -15.60 24.74 34.22
C LEU A 111 -15.27 25.89 35.17
N GLN A 112 -16.12 26.19 36.16
CA GLN A 112 -15.86 27.22 37.16
C GLN A 112 -14.67 26.84 38.06
N ALA A 113 -14.65 25.61 38.59
CA ALA A 113 -13.54 25.08 39.39
C ALA A 113 -12.24 25.02 38.59
N SER A 114 -12.32 24.67 37.31
CA SER A 114 -11.17 24.66 36.41
C SER A 114 -10.84 26.04 35.86
N HIS A 115 -11.56 27.11 36.21
CA HIS A 115 -11.43 28.45 35.59
C HIS A 115 -11.45 28.44 34.04
N GLY A 116 -12.21 27.52 33.43
CA GLY A 116 -12.24 27.29 31.98
C GLY A 116 -11.01 26.57 31.41
N LEU A 117 -10.01 26.28 32.24
CA LEU A 117 -8.81 25.50 31.90
C LEU A 117 -9.10 24.00 32.03
N LEU A 118 -9.85 23.46 31.08
CA LEU A 118 -9.80 22.02 30.81
C LEU A 118 -8.33 21.64 30.58
N ALA A 119 -7.81 20.57 31.20
CA ALA A 119 -6.39 20.18 31.07
C ALA A 119 -5.88 20.16 29.61
N LYS A 120 -6.76 19.79 28.68
CA LYS A 120 -6.54 19.77 27.22
C LYS A 120 -6.35 21.17 26.62
N HIS A 121 -7.08 22.16 27.14
CA HIS A 121 -7.05 23.56 26.73
C HIS A 121 -5.93 24.31 27.44
N ALA A 122 -5.67 24.01 28.72
CA ALA A 122 -4.55 24.56 29.47
C ALA A 122 -3.22 24.25 28.78
N LEU A 123 -2.98 22.98 28.42
CA LEU A 123 -1.78 22.58 27.67
C LEU A 123 -1.64 23.29 26.31
N LYS A 124 -2.75 23.46 25.59
CA LYS A 124 -2.75 24.21 24.31
C LYS A 124 -2.54 25.71 24.51
N ALA A 125 -3.15 26.30 25.54
CA ALA A 125 -3.02 27.71 25.88
C ALA A 125 -1.60 28.03 26.34
N PHE A 126 -1.03 27.22 27.23
CA PHE A 126 0.36 27.35 27.66
C PHE A 126 1.36 27.14 26.52
N LYS A 127 1.04 26.28 25.55
CA LYS A 127 1.84 26.16 24.32
C LYS A 127 1.69 27.38 23.40
N ALA A 128 0.50 27.98 23.32
CA ALA A 128 0.22 29.14 22.49
C ALA A 128 0.75 30.46 23.09
N THR A 129 0.94 30.52 24.40
CA THR A 129 1.63 31.62 25.10
C THR A 129 3.12 31.37 25.26
N GLY A 130 3.59 30.16 24.98
CA GLY A 130 4.98 29.76 25.21
C GLY A 130 5.36 29.81 26.69
N ILE A 131 4.45 29.41 27.58
CA ILE A 131 4.71 29.27 29.02
C ILE A 131 5.11 27.82 29.34
N ALA A 132 4.55 26.84 28.61
CA ALA A 132 4.94 25.44 28.75
C ALA A 132 4.85 24.72 27.38
N PRO A 133 5.98 24.34 26.77
CA PRO A 133 7.35 24.73 27.12
C PRO A 133 7.59 26.24 27.00
N ILE A 134 8.55 26.80 27.75
CA ILE A 134 8.86 28.24 27.75
C ILE A 134 9.42 28.66 26.38
N ASP A 135 8.71 29.56 25.68
CA ASP A 135 9.07 30.13 24.37
C ASP A 135 8.46 31.55 24.15
N PRO A 136 9.20 32.63 24.43
CA PRO A 136 8.69 34.01 24.42
C PRO A 136 8.40 34.61 23.02
N GLU A 137 8.85 33.97 21.94
CA GLU A 137 8.75 34.49 20.56
C GLU A 137 7.30 34.51 20.01
N VAL A 138 6.43 33.65 20.56
CA VAL A 138 5.06 33.44 20.05
C VAL A 138 4.18 34.70 20.24
N VAL A 139 4.43 35.49 21.28
CA VAL A 139 3.66 36.71 21.60
C VAL A 139 4.07 37.88 20.70
N LEU A 140 5.36 38.00 20.37
CA LEU A 140 5.92 39.14 19.64
C LEU A 140 5.47 39.20 18.17
N LYS A 141 5.17 38.06 17.54
CA LYS A 141 4.70 37.97 16.15
C LYS A 141 3.27 38.49 15.95
N LYS A 142 2.41 38.46 16.97
CA LYS A 142 0.98 38.81 16.82
C LYS A 142 0.72 40.32 16.69
N PHE A 143 1.63 41.17 17.17
CA PHE A 143 1.45 42.62 17.19
C PHE A 143 1.79 43.33 15.86
N ARG A 144 2.12 42.60 14.79
CA ARG A 144 2.66 43.19 13.56
C ARG A 144 1.88 42.81 12.29
N LYS A 145 0.65 43.27 12.06
CA LYS A 145 0.08 43.32 10.69
C LYS A 145 -0.89 44.49 10.47
N SER A 146 -0.57 45.38 9.52
CA SER A 146 -1.57 46.03 8.66
C SER A 146 -1.05 46.29 7.23
N THR A 147 -1.96 46.03 6.28
CA THR A 147 -2.29 46.68 4.98
C THR A 147 -1.26 46.89 3.84
N LEU A 148 -1.57 46.23 2.71
CA LEU A 148 -1.66 46.68 1.28
C LEU A 148 -0.50 47.54 0.71
N THR A 149 0.15 47.25 -0.43
CA THR A 149 -0.37 47.04 -1.81
C THR A 149 0.81 46.52 -2.67
N ALA A 150 0.57 45.66 -3.69
CA ALA A 150 1.64 44.92 -4.40
C ALA A 150 2.20 45.64 -5.66
N PRO A 151 3.54 45.71 -5.86
CA PRO A 151 4.19 46.10 -7.11
C PRO A 151 4.62 44.89 -7.99
N PRO A 152 4.99 45.11 -9.28
CA PRO A 152 5.18 44.08 -10.33
C PRO A 152 6.41 43.18 -10.12
N PRO A 153 6.53 42.05 -10.87
CA PRO A 153 7.41 40.95 -10.48
C PRO A 153 8.87 41.28 -10.77
N LEU A 154 9.67 41.33 -9.71
CA LEU A 154 11.12 41.47 -9.81
C LEU A 154 11.77 40.12 -10.11
N VAL A 155 12.50 40.10 -11.22
CA VAL A 155 13.56 39.14 -11.58
C VAL A 155 14.41 38.83 -10.35
N ASN A 156 14.88 37.61 -10.18
CA ASN A 156 15.60 37.16 -8.98
C ASN A 156 16.89 37.98 -8.76
N VAL A 157 16.80 39.05 -7.95
CA VAL A 157 17.90 39.99 -7.71
C VAL A 157 18.68 39.52 -6.48
N ASN A 158 19.93 39.08 -6.68
CA ASN A 158 20.81 38.67 -5.59
C ASN A 158 21.49 39.89 -4.93
N LYS A 159 21.87 39.75 -3.64
CA LYS A 159 22.54 40.80 -2.85
C LYS A 159 23.74 41.45 -3.57
N ALA A 160 24.57 40.66 -4.23
CA ALA A 160 25.73 41.15 -4.99
C ALA A 160 25.33 42.01 -6.21
N THR A 161 24.26 41.63 -6.92
CA THR A 161 23.71 42.41 -8.04
C THR A 161 23.16 43.76 -7.57
N ILE A 162 22.51 43.80 -6.41
CA ILE A 162 21.96 45.03 -5.83
C ILE A 162 23.09 45.99 -5.45
N THR A 163 24.12 45.50 -4.76
CA THR A 163 25.26 46.33 -4.38
C THR A 163 26.03 46.84 -5.59
N ASN A 164 26.21 46.01 -6.63
CA ASN A 164 26.89 46.41 -7.86
C ASN A 164 26.09 47.47 -8.63
N LEU A 165 24.76 47.34 -8.74
CA LEU A 165 23.90 48.33 -9.39
C LEU A 165 23.87 49.66 -8.64
N ILE A 166 23.86 49.64 -7.31
CA ILE A 166 23.87 50.86 -6.48
C ILE A 166 25.23 51.57 -6.58
N ASN A 167 26.33 50.82 -6.50
CA ASN A 167 27.69 51.37 -6.64
C ASN A 167 27.97 51.91 -8.06
N GLN A 168 27.27 51.40 -9.07
CA GLN A 168 27.37 51.91 -10.44
C GLN A 168 26.58 53.21 -10.64
N ALA A 169 25.52 53.44 -9.84
CA ALA A 169 24.64 54.60 -9.97
C ALA A 169 24.92 55.73 -8.96
N TYR A 170 25.64 55.45 -7.88
CA TYR A 170 25.86 56.40 -6.78
C TYR A 170 27.21 56.21 -6.11
N ASP A 171 27.79 57.30 -5.57
CA ASP A 171 29.11 57.25 -4.94
C ASP A 171 29.12 56.31 -3.72
N PRO A 172 30.09 55.37 -3.64
CA PRO A 172 30.11 54.28 -2.65
C PRO A 172 30.30 54.76 -1.21
N SER A 173 30.76 56.00 -1.03
CA SER A 173 30.99 56.62 0.28
C SER A 173 29.79 57.42 0.79
N SER A 174 28.74 57.56 -0.02
CA SER A 174 27.61 58.40 0.33
C SER A 174 26.59 57.65 1.18
N ILE A 175 26.16 58.31 2.26
CA ILE A 175 25.22 57.78 3.26
C ILE A 175 23.90 57.33 2.60
N ALA A 176 23.48 58.01 1.52
CA ALA A 176 22.27 57.66 0.79
C ALA A 176 22.36 56.32 0.04
N ALA A 177 23.53 55.94 -0.50
CA ALA A 177 23.72 54.62 -1.12
C ALA A 177 23.65 53.49 -0.08
N ASN A 178 24.26 53.70 1.09
CA ASN A 178 24.21 52.73 2.18
C ASN A 178 22.78 52.52 2.69
N ASN A 179 22.04 53.60 2.92
CA ASN A 179 20.62 53.53 3.32
C ASN A 179 19.76 52.82 2.27
N LEU A 180 19.98 53.09 0.98
CA LEU A 180 19.27 52.41 -0.10
C LEU A 180 19.60 50.92 -0.16
N SER A 181 20.87 50.54 -0.01
CA SER A 181 21.28 49.14 0.00
C SER A 181 20.65 48.38 1.17
N GLU A 182 20.56 49.00 2.35
CA GLU A 182 19.98 48.40 3.54
C GLU A 182 18.46 48.22 3.40
N ILE A 183 17.75 49.22 2.87
CA ILE A 183 16.31 49.14 2.61
C ILE A 183 16.01 48.04 1.61
N LEU A 184 16.80 47.95 0.53
CA LEU A 184 16.55 46.97 -0.53
C LEU A 184 16.83 45.54 -0.04
N LEU A 185 17.84 45.34 0.82
CA LEU A 185 18.10 44.05 1.45
C LEU A 185 16.99 43.65 2.45
N ARG A 186 16.47 44.60 3.23
CA ARG A 186 15.33 44.35 4.13
C ARG A 186 14.08 43.96 3.35
N LEU A 187 13.82 44.63 2.23
CA LEU A 187 12.67 44.33 1.36
C LEU A 187 12.80 42.96 0.67
N GLN A 188 14.00 42.58 0.23
CA GLN A 188 14.25 41.26 -0.35
C GLN A 188 14.01 40.14 0.67
N ALA A 189 14.53 40.28 1.89
CA ALA A 189 14.30 39.30 2.96
C ALA A 189 12.81 39.17 3.32
N ALA A 190 12.08 40.30 3.37
CA ALA A 190 10.65 40.30 3.62
C ALA A 190 9.86 39.59 2.50
N LYS A 191 10.27 39.76 1.23
CA LYS A 191 9.67 39.10 0.08
C LYS A 191 9.85 37.57 0.15
N GLU A 192 11.06 37.11 0.44
CA GLU A 192 11.34 35.66 0.57
C GLU A 192 10.49 35.03 1.67
N ILE A 193 10.39 35.66 2.84
CA ILE A 193 9.54 35.19 3.94
C ILE A 193 8.08 35.07 3.51
N ALA A 194 7.55 36.06 2.79
CA ALA A 194 6.17 36.04 2.32
C ALA A 194 5.91 34.93 1.29
N GLU A 195 6.88 34.65 0.40
CA GLU A 195 6.78 33.53 -0.55
C GLU A 195 6.78 32.17 0.16
N TYR A 196 7.62 31.99 1.19
CA TYR A 196 7.60 30.79 2.04
C TYR A 196 6.26 30.60 2.77
N GLU A 197 5.67 31.66 3.32
CA GLU A 197 4.34 31.59 3.96
C GLU A 197 3.25 31.17 2.96
N LYS A 198 3.28 31.71 1.74
CA LYS A 198 2.32 31.39 0.69
C LYS A 198 2.41 29.92 0.28
N ASP A 199 3.61 29.39 0.11
CA ASP A 199 3.81 27.99 -0.28
C ASP A 199 3.46 27.02 0.84
N ALA A 200 3.73 27.36 2.10
CA ALA A 200 3.27 26.60 3.27
C ALA A 200 1.73 26.55 3.37
N LEU A 201 1.04 27.66 3.11
CA LEU A 201 -0.43 27.71 3.08
C LEU A 201 -1.02 26.88 1.93
N ARG A 202 -0.40 26.91 0.75
CA ARG A 202 -0.78 26.06 -0.38
C ARG A 202 -0.61 24.58 -0.06
N ALA A 203 0.48 24.19 0.62
CA ALA A 203 0.68 22.83 1.09
C ALA A 203 -0.39 22.40 2.13
N ALA A 204 -0.74 23.29 3.05
CA ALA A 204 -1.80 23.04 4.04
C ALA A 204 -3.19 22.86 3.39
N LEU A 205 -3.54 23.70 2.41
CA LEU A 205 -4.77 23.54 1.63
C LEU A 205 -4.80 22.21 0.87
N HIS A 206 -3.68 21.80 0.29
CA HIS A 206 -3.57 20.53 -0.41
C HIS A 206 -3.70 19.30 0.52
N VAL A 207 -3.30 19.43 1.79
CA VAL A 207 -3.56 18.42 2.84
C VAL A 207 -5.04 18.36 3.21
N HIS A 208 -5.74 19.50 3.24
CA HIS A 208 -7.18 19.55 3.50
C HIS A 208 -8.04 19.06 2.33
N GLN A 209 -7.55 19.15 1.09
CA GLN A 209 -8.22 18.61 -0.10
C GLN A 209 -8.06 17.09 -0.27
N LYS A 210 -7.10 16.46 0.41
CA LYS A 210 -7.04 14.99 0.45
C LYS A 210 -8.27 14.49 1.24
N PRO A 211 -9.11 13.60 0.67
CA PRO A 211 -10.20 13.01 1.43
C PRO A 211 -9.58 12.34 2.66
N ARG A 212 -10.12 12.65 3.85
CA ARG A 212 -9.80 11.89 5.07
C ARG A 212 -10.09 10.43 4.77
N ASN A 213 -9.06 9.61 4.64
CA ASN A 213 -9.21 8.15 4.59
C ASN A 213 -9.83 7.69 5.92
N ARG A 214 -11.16 7.69 5.99
CA ARG A 214 -11.94 6.95 7.00
C ARG A 214 -12.07 5.51 6.50
N HIS A 215 -10.96 4.80 6.48
CA HIS A 215 -10.93 3.37 6.15
C HIS A 215 -10.13 2.64 7.22
N GLU A 216 -10.58 2.73 8.47
CA GLU A 216 -10.52 1.51 9.28
C GLU A 216 -11.59 0.58 8.70
N PRO A 217 -11.24 -0.64 8.24
CA PRO A 217 -12.24 -1.60 7.85
C PRO A 217 -13.21 -1.78 9.02
N PRO A 218 -14.53 -1.80 8.80
CA PRO A 218 -15.48 -2.07 9.87
C PRO A 218 -15.05 -3.36 10.58
N LEU A 219 -15.20 -3.38 11.91
CA LEU A 219 -14.91 -4.58 12.68
C LEU A 219 -15.61 -5.77 12.04
N ASP A 220 -14.83 -6.81 11.71
CA ASP A 220 -15.36 -8.01 11.07
C ASP A 220 -16.12 -8.81 12.13
N LEU A 221 -17.42 -8.62 12.14
CA LEU A 221 -18.35 -9.06 13.17
C LEU A 221 -19.17 -10.29 12.73
N GLN A 222 -18.75 -10.98 11.66
CA GLN A 222 -19.50 -12.09 11.04
C GLN A 222 -20.15 -13.03 12.08
N GLN A 223 -21.48 -13.10 12.02
CA GLN A 223 -22.31 -14.08 12.72
C GLN A 223 -22.61 -15.28 11.82
N ARG A 224 -22.93 -16.42 12.44
CA ARG A 224 -23.58 -17.56 11.79
C ARG A 224 -24.77 -17.06 10.95
N LYS A 225 -24.98 -17.65 9.77
CA LYS A 225 -25.96 -17.29 8.72
C LYS A 225 -27.46 -17.26 9.14
N ALA A 226 -27.78 -17.15 10.43
CA ALA A 226 -29.12 -17.38 10.97
C ALA A 226 -29.99 -16.11 11.12
N PHE A 227 -29.45 -14.90 10.95
CA PHE A 227 -30.21 -13.66 11.15
C PHE A 227 -30.31 -12.86 9.86
N HIS A 228 -31.54 -12.48 9.50
CA HIS A 228 -31.90 -11.95 8.18
C HIS A 228 -31.93 -10.41 8.12
N SER A 229 -31.73 -9.70 9.25
CA SER A 229 -31.64 -8.24 9.28
C SER A 229 -30.17 -7.77 9.27
N GLY A 230 -29.85 -6.79 8.42
CA GLY A 230 -28.49 -6.29 8.20
C GLY A 230 -27.88 -5.50 9.38
N ALA A 231 -28.69 -5.14 10.37
CA ALA A 231 -28.25 -4.41 11.56
C ALA A 231 -28.16 -5.35 12.78
N VAL A 232 -27.04 -5.25 13.50
CA VAL A 232 -26.74 -6.12 14.64
C VAL A 232 -26.39 -5.27 15.86
N TRP A 233 -27.01 -5.57 16.99
CA TRP A 233 -26.71 -4.93 18.27
C TRP A 233 -25.63 -5.71 19.03
N TRP A 234 -24.65 -4.98 19.59
CA TRP A 234 -23.49 -5.54 20.26
C TRP A 234 -23.51 -5.21 21.74
N SER A 235 -23.32 -6.23 22.57
CA SER A 235 -22.97 -6.01 23.97
C SER A 235 -21.48 -5.65 24.10
N PRO A 236 -21.05 -4.95 25.16
CA PRO A 236 -19.65 -4.58 25.41
C PRO A 236 -18.68 -5.77 25.33
N CYS A 237 -19.11 -6.96 25.76
CA CYS A 237 -18.31 -8.19 25.67
C CYS A 237 -18.00 -8.58 24.22
N LYS A 238 -19.02 -8.60 23.34
CA LYS A 238 -18.83 -8.95 21.92
C LYS A 238 -17.96 -7.95 21.17
N LEU A 239 -18.04 -6.67 21.53
CA LEU A 239 -17.19 -5.65 20.93
C LEU A 239 -15.71 -5.91 21.23
N ARG A 240 -15.38 -6.29 22.47
CA ARG A 240 -14.01 -6.64 22.87
C ARG A 240 -13.52 -7.90 22.17
N GLU A 241 -14.35 -8.95 22.06
CA GLU A 241 -13.99 -10.17 21.31
C GLU A 241 -13.66 -9.87 19.84
N ALA A 242 -14.47 -9.03 19.18
CA ALA A 242 -14.25 -8.66 17.79
C ALA A 242 -12.95 -7.85 17.59
N ARG A 243 -12.63 -6.95 18.52
CA ARG A 243 -11.34 -6.24 18.54
C ARG A 243 -10.18 -7.22 18.75
N PHE A 244 -10.32 -8.19 19.66
CA PHE A 244 -9.30 -9.21 19.88
C PHE A 244 -9.04 -10.03 18.60
N ARG A 245 -10.09 -10.41 17.87
CA ARG A 245 -9.95 -11.10 16.57
C ARG A 245 -9.21 -10.25 15.53
N GLN A 246 -9.46 -8.95 15.48
CA GLN A 246 -8.72 -8.06 14.58
C GLN A 246 -7.23 -8.00 14.94
N LEU A 247 -6.90 -7.86 16.23
CA LEU A 247 -5.51 -7.87 16.68
C LEU A 247 -4.79 -9.16 16.31
N VAL A 248 -5.47 -10.31 16.40
CA VAL A 248 -4.91 -11.60 15.95
C VAL A 248 -4.67 -11.59 14.44
N LYS A 249 -5.65 -11.17 13.64
CA LYS A 249 -5.52 -11.07 12.17
C LYS A 249 -4.40 -10.12 11.74
N GLU A 250 -4.21 -9.01 12.44
CA GLU A 250 -3.13 -8.05 12.17
C GLU A 250 -1.76 -8.69 12.45
N LYS A 251 -1.60 -9.35 13.59
CA LYS A 251 -0.38 -10.09 13.92
C LYS A 251 -0.09 -11.21 12.93
N GLU A 252 -1.10 -11.92 12.44
CA GLU A 252 -0.95 -12.95 11.41
C GLU A 252 -0.47 -12.35 10.09
N LYS A 253 -1.06 -11.24 9.64
CA LYS A 253 -0.60 -10.52 8.44
C LYS A 253 0.83 -10.01 8.58
N GLU A 254 1.21 -9.47 9.73
CA GLU A 254 2.57 -9.04 10.02
C GLU A 254 3.56 -10.22 9.91
N LYS A 255 3.21 -11.38 10.50
CA LYS A 255 4.01 -12.59 10.36
C LYS A 255 4.13 -13.05 8.91
N GLU A 256 3.04 -13.10 8.16
CA GLU A 256 3.09 -13.47 6.74
C GLU A 256 3.97 -12.52 5.91
N LEU A 257 3.98 -11.23 6.25
CA LEU A 257 4.84 -10.25 5.57
C LEU A 257 6.31 -10.49 5.91
N LEU A 258 6.63 -10.78 7.17
CA LEU A 258 7.97 -11.17 7.61
C LEU A 258 8.41 -12.46 6.89
N ASP A 259 7.59 -13.50 6.86
CA ASP A 259 7.87 -14.76 6.17
C ASP A 259 8.13 -14.54 4.66
N LYS A 260 7.39 -13.62 4.02
CA LYS A 260 7.60 -13.25 2.61
C LYS A 260 8.93 -12.52 2.39
N ILE A 261 9.39 -11.72 3.36
CA ILE A 261 10.69 -11.04 3.30
C ILE A 261 11.80 -12.08 3.45
N GLU A 262 11.71 -12.93 4.49
CA GLU A 262 12.68 -14.01 4.73
C GLU A 262 12.82 -14.96 3.54
N LEU A 263 11.69 -15.31 2.90
CA LEU A 263 11.70 -16.14 1.68
C LEU A 263 12.40 -15.46 0.51
N LYS A 264 12.26 -14.14 0.35
CA LYS A 264 12.96 -13.39 -0.71
C LYS A 264 14.46 -13.36 -0.46
N GLU A 265 14.88 -13.13 0.78
CA GLU A 265 16.28 -13.16 1.18
C GLU A 265 16.90 -14.55 0.96
N ALA A 266 16.21 -15.61 1.36
CA ALA A 266 16.66 -16.99 1.15
C ALA A 266 16.79 -17.35 -0.35
N LYS A 267 15.89 -16.83 -1.19
CA LYS A 267 15.97 -16.99 -2.65
C LYS A 267 17.17 -16.26 -3.24
N GLU A 268 17.46 -15.04 -2.78
CA GLU A 268 18.60 -14.28 -3.25
C GLU A 268 19.92 -14.91 -2.81
N ASN A 269 20.00 -15.38 -1.56
CA ASN A 269 21.16 -16.13 -1.05
C ASN A 269 21.41 -17.40 -1.86
N ASN A 270 20.36 -18.14 -2.23
CA ASN A 270 20.49 -19.30 -3.12
C ASN A 270 21.00 -18.92 -4.51
N ARG A 271 20.55 -17.80 -5.09
CA ARG A 271 21.07 -17.31 -6.38
C ARG A 271 22.55 -16.98 -6.30
N ILE A 272 22.97 -16.26 -5.27
CA ILE A 272 24.37 -15.92 -5.03
C ILE A 272 25.22 -17.19 -4.90
N TYR A 273 24.74 -18.17 -4.12
CA TYR A 273 25.42 -19.45 -3.97
C TYR A 273 25.57 -20.21 -5.31
N GLN A 274 24.50 -20.25 -6.12
CA GLN A 274 24.53 -20.86 -7.44
C GLN A 274 25.47 -20.14 -8.42
N LEU A 275 25.56 -18.81 -8.35
CA LEU A 275 26.52 -18.04 -9.14
C LEU A 275 27.96 -18.38 -8.75
N LYS A 276 28.27 -18.45 -7.45
CA LYS A 276 29.58 -18.88 -6.95
C LYS A 276 29.96 -20.27 -7.45
N ILE A 277 29.04 -21.23 -7.43
CA ILE A 277 29.27 -22.58 -7.99
C ILE A 277 29.60 -22.51 -9.48
N LYS A 278 28.85 -21.71 -10.26
CA LYS A 278 29.09 -21.57 -11.70
C LYS A 278 30.43 -20.91 -12.00
N GLU A 279 30.82 -19.90 -11.24
CA GLU A 279 32.12 -19.23 -11.37
C GLU A 279 33.28 -20.18 -11.05
N ALA A 280 33.19 -20.94 -9.95
CA ALA A 280 34.17 -21.97 -9.61
C ALA A 280 34.29 -23.04 -10.72
N ALA A 281 33.17 -23.49 -11.29
CA ALA A 281 33.18 -24.43 -12.42
C ALA A 281 33.79 -23.83 -13.70
N ARG A 282 33.63 -22.52 -13.95
CA ARG A 282 34.30 -21.84 -15.07
C ARG A 282 35.80 -21.76 -14.84
N ALA A 283 36.24 -21.35 -13.66
CA ALA A 283 37.65 -21.31 -13.28
C ALA A 283 38.32 -22.68 -13.46
N ALA A 284 37.71 -23.75 -12.96
CA ALA A 284 38.22 -25.12 -13.12
C ALA A 284 38.32 -25.55 -14.60
N ARG A 285 37.40 -25.11 -15.46
CA ARG A 285 37.46 -25.38 -16.91
C ARG A 285 38.60 -24.64 -17.58
N GLU A 286 38.85 -23.38 -17.20
CA GLU A 286 39.95 -22.60 -17.73
C GLU A 286 41.30 -23.18 -17.31
N GLU A 287 41.43 -23.60 -16.05
CA GLU A 287 42.60 -24.32 -15.54
C GLU A 287 42.82 -25.63 -16.31
N ALA A 288 41.78 -26.45 -16.48
CA ALA A 288 41.88 -27.69 -17.26
C ALA A 288 42.24 -27.43 -18.73
N LYS A 289 41.78 -26.32 -19.32
CA LYS A 289 42.16 -25.93 -20.68
C LYS A 289 43.63 -25.54 -20.76
N LYS A 290 44.14 -24.75 -19.81
CA LYS A 290 45.57 -24.40 -19.73
C LYS A 290 46.44 -25.65 -19.64
N VAL A 291 46.11 -26.57 -18.72
CA VAL A 291 46.81 -27.86 -18.59
C VAL A 291 46.77 -28.67 -19.89
N ARG A 292 45.64 -28.69 -20.60
CA ARG A 292 45.51 -29.40 -21.88
C ARG A 292 46.35 -28.75 -22.98
N ASP A 293 46.38 -27.44 -23.06
CA ASP A 293 47.12 -26.70 -24.08
C ASP A 293 48.64 -26.79 -23.82
N GLU A 294 49.08 -26.76 -22.55
CA GLU A 294 50.46 -27.08 -22.15
C GLU A 294 50.85 -28.51 -22.55
N ALA A 295 50.00 -29.50 -22.27
CA ALA A 295 50.26 -30.89 -22.66
C ALA A 295 50.36 -31.08 -24.19
N LYS A 296 49.55 -30.34 -24.97
CA LYS A 296 49.65 -30.33 -26.44
C LYS A 296 50.94 -29.66 -26.90
N ALA A 297 51.35 -28.56 -26.28
CA ALA A 297 52.60 -27.86 -26.60
C ALA A 297 53.82 -28.76 -26.35
N VAL A 298 53.83 -29.48 -25.22
CA VAL A 298 54.88 -30.48 -24.92
C VAL A 298 54.92 -31.57 -25.98
N LYS A 299 53.77 -32.15 -26.35
CA LYS A 299 53.71 -33.18 -27.40
C LYS A 299 54.13 -32.66 -28.78
N ALA A 300 53.78 -31.41 -29.12
CA ALA A 300 54.20 -30.78 -30.37
C ALA A 300 55.72 -30.56 -30.40
N ALA A 301 56.30 -30.05 -29.30
CA ALA A 301 57.75 -29.88 -29.16
C ALA A 301 58.49 -31.22 -29.26
N GLU A 302 57.96 -32.29 -28.68
CA GLU A 302 58.52 -33.65 -28.79
C GLU A 302 58.49 -34.16 -30.25
N LEU A 303 57.38 -33.94 -30.97
CA LEU A 303 57.27 -34.32 -32.38
C LEU A 303 58.21 -33.50 -33.27
N ASP A 304 58.37 -32.21 -33.01
CA ASP A 304 59.30 -31.35 -33.74
C ASP A 304 60.76 -31.70 -33.45
N ALA A 305 61.10 -32.08 -32.22
CA ALA A 305 62.42 -32.64 -31.90
C ALA A 305 62.68 -33.92 -32.72
N LYS A 306 61.74 -34.86 -32.73
CA LYS A 306 61.84 -36.10 -33.54
C LYS A 306 61.91 -35.84 -35.05
N ARG A 307 61.33 -34.75 -35.54
CA ARG A 307 61.48 -34.32 -36.95
C ARG A 307 62.88 -33.78 -37.20
N ARG A 308 63.37 -32.88 -36.34
CA ARG A 308 64.74 -32.36 -36.42
C ARG A 308 65.78 -33.47 -36.37
N ASP A 309 65.61 -34.47 -35.51
CA ASP A 309 66.51 -35.63 -35.45
C ASP A 309 66.47 -36.45 -36.75
N ARG A 310 65.29 -36.64 -37.34
CA ARG A 310 65.13 -37.32 -38.64
C ARG A 310 65.74 -36.53 -39.79
N ASP A 311 65.56 -35.22 -39.81
CA ASP A 311 66.09 -34.35 -40.85
C ASP A 311 67.62 -34.24 -40.73
N ALA A 312 68.17 -34.23 -39.51
CA ALA A 312 69.60 -34.38 -39.25
C ALA A 312 70.13 -35.74 -39.73
N ALA A 313 69.40 -36.84 -39.46
CA ALA A 313 69.77 -38.17 -39.95
C ALA A 313 69.71 -38.27 -41.49
N LYS A 314 68.75 -37.61 -42.15
CA LYS A 314 68.68 -37.53 -43.61
C LYS A 314 69.75 -36.63 -44.23
N ALA A 315 70.15 -35.56 -43.54
CA ALA A 315 71.28 -34.72 -43.97
C ALA A 315 72.61 -35.50 -43.96
N ILE A 316 72.71 -36.54 -43.14
CA ILE A 316 73.85 -37.49 -43.14
C ILE A 316 73.78 -38.49 -44.32
N GLN A 317 72.63 -38.67 -45.00
CA GLN A 317 72.43 -39.69 -46.06
C GLN A 317 72.51 -39.19 -47.53
N GLN A 318 72.94 -37.96 -47.83
CA GLN A 318 73.27 -37.63 -49.23
C GLN A 318 74.64 -38.22 -49.63
N PRO A 319 74.64 -39.18 -50.58
CA PRO A 319 75.36 -38.92 -51.83
C PRO A 319 74.61 -39.41 -53.09
N GLN A 320 74.84 -38.65 -54.18
CA GLN A 320 74.86 -39.04 -55.60
C GLN A 320 73.75 -39.95 -56.16
N SER A 321 72.94 -39.41 -57.08
CA SER A 321 72.83 -39.98 -58.44
C SER A 321 72.01 -39.09 -59.37
N GLY A 322 72.55 -38.88 -60.57
CA GLY A 322 71.91 -38.18 -61.67
C GLY A 322 71.39 -39.12 -62.76
N LYS A 323 70.51 -38.53 -63.60
CA LYS A 323 70.12 -38.91 -64.98
C LYS A 323 69.15 -40.10 -65.18
N ARG A 324 67.86 -39.71 -65.31
CA ARG A 324 66.80 -40.09 -66.28
C ARG A 324 66.86 -41.45 -66.99
N LYS A 325 65.67 -42.09 -67.11
CA LYS A 325 65.01 -42.40 -68.40
C LYS A 325 63.47 -42.38 -68.28
N ALA A 326 62.81 -41.99 -69.37
CA ALA A 326 61.37 -41.79 -69.51
C ALA A 326 60.63 -43.02 -70.08
N SER A 327 59.29 -42.94 -70.08
CA SER A 327 58.23 -43.78 -70.71
C SER A 327 57.35 -44.45 -69.65
N LYS A 328 56.00 -44.53 -69.68
CA LYS A 328 54.91 -44.38 -70.67
C LYS A 328 53.63 -43.87 -69.94
N PRO A 329 52.56 -43.39 -70.64
CA PRO A 329 51.39 -42.81 -69.97
C PRO A 329 50.48 -43.90 -69.38
N ALA A 330 50.00 -43.69 -68.14
CA ALA A 330 49.07 -44.58 -67.45
C ALA A 330 47.61 -44.12 -67.62
N ALA A 331 46.74 -45.11 -67.80
CA ALA A 331 45.34 -45.01 -68.20
C ALA A 331 44.41 -44.27 -67.21
N LYS A 332 43.36 -43.65 -67.76
CA LYS A 332 42.23 -43.04 -67.04
C LYS A 332 41.59 -44.05 -66.07
N GLN A 333 41.50 -43.70 -64.79
CA GLN A 333 40.71 -44.42 -63.80
C GLN A 333 39.39 -43.70 -63.53
N GLN A 334 38.29 -44.43 -63.70
CA GLN A 334 36.91 -44.03 -63.35
C GLN A 334 36.66 -44.10 -61.84
N PRO A 335 35.67 -43.34 -61.32
CA PRO A 335 35.40 -43.25 -59.88
C PRO A 335 34.85 -44.56 -59.31
N LYS A 336 35.51 -45.08 -58.28
CA LYS A 336 35.01 -46.23 -57.50
C LYS A 336 33.90 -45.79 -56.54
N LYS A 337 32.68 -46.27 -56.82
CA LYS A 337 31.56 -46.33 -55.88
C LYS A 337 31.91 -47.24 -54.69
N ARG A 338 31.64 -46.80 -53.45
CA ARG A 338 31.58 -47.69 -52.28
C ARG A 338 30.18 -48.30 -52.18
N ARG A 339 30.16 -49.63 -52.06
CA ARG A 339 28.98 -50.49 -51.91
C ARG A 339 28.33 -50.29 -50.53
N VAL A 340 27.02 -50.11 -50.55
CA VAL A 340 26.08 -50.40 -49.46
C VAL A 340 25.97 -51.93 -49.37
N GLY A 341 26.14 -52.47 -48.16
CA GLY A 341 25.82 -53.86 -47.85
C GLY A 341 24.33 -53.96 -47.53
N GLY A 342 23.58 -54.70 -48.35
CA GLY A 342 22.28 -55.24 -48.00
C GLY A 342 22.42 -56.75 -47.84
N ALA A 343 22.11 -57.27 -46.67
CA ALA A 343 21.72 -58.66 -46.44
C ALA A 343 20.22 -58.64 -46.15
N GLY A 344 19.46 -59.37 -46.96
CA GLY A 344 18.00 -59.38 -46.91
C GLY A 344 17.41 -60.42 -45.97
N GLY A 345 16.09 -60.36 -45.84
CA GLY A 345 15.26 -61.47 -45.38
C GLY A 345 14.07 -61.01 -44.54
N GLY A 346 12.85 -61.23 -45.06
CA GLY A 346 11.66 -61.39 -44.22
C GLY A 346 10.57 -60.35 -44.40
N THR A 347 9.64 -60.64 -45.29
CA THR A 347 8.27 -60.12 -45.32
C THR A 347 7.58 -60.22 -43.96
N LEU A 348 6.93 -59.15 -43.52
CA LEU A 348 5.55 -59.14 -43.01
C LEU A 348 5.06 -57.69 -43.02
N ALA A 349 3.90 -57.46 -43.64
CA ALA A 349 3.27 -56.16 -43.73
C ALA A 349 2.77 -55.71 -42.35
N GLU A 350 3.16 -54.51 -41.93
CA GLU A 350 2.48 -53.78 -40.87
C GLU A 350 2.10 -52.39 -41.39
N VAL A 351 0.81 -52.10 -41.29
CA VAL A 351 0.13 -50.93 -41.84
C VAL A 351 0.58 -49.68 -41.10
N ALA A 352 1.20 -48.74 -41.81
CA ALA A 352 1.49 -47.41 -41.28
C ALA A 352 0.18 -46.60 -41.13
N ALA A 353 -0.10 -46.14 -39.92
CA ALA A 353 -1.23 -45.27 -39.61
C ALA A 353 -1.13 -43.91 -40.33
N PRO A 354 -2.25 -43.31 -40.79
CA PRO A 354 -2.23 -42.00 -41.44
C PRO A 354 -1.99 -40.86 -40.44
N ALA A 355 -1.28 -39.82 -40.89
CA ALA A 355 -1.05 -38.60 -40.12
C ALA A 355 -2.38 -37.88 -39.76
N PRO A 356 -2.47 -37.22 -38.59
CA PRO A 356 -3.70 -36.55 -38.16
C PRO A 356 -4.04 -35.32 -39.03
N PRO A 357 -5.33 -35.05 -39.27
CA PRO A 357 -5.76 -33.92 -40.10
C PRO A 357 -5.55 -32.56 -39.41
N PRO A 358 -5.36 -31.48 -40.17
CA PRO A 358 -5.16 -30.14 -39.63
C PRO A 358 -6.39 -29.64 -38.88
N THR A 359 -6.19 -29.10 -37.67
CA THR A 359 -7.26 -28.59 -36.81
C THR A 359 -7.81 -27.27 -37.35
N THR A 360 -9.05 -27.28 -37.81
CA THR A 360 -9.80 -26.09 -38.24
C THR A 360 -10.78 -25.62 -37.18
N THR A 361 -10.94 -24.31 -37.02
CA THR A 361 -12.00 -23.74 -36.16
C THR A 361 -13.40 -23.97 -36.77
N ARG A 362 -14.46 -23.84 -35.97
CA ARG A 362 -15.88 -24.01 -36.40
C ARG A 362 -16.33 -23.07 -37.55
N ARG A 363 -15.50 -22.08 -37.92
CA ARG A 363 -15.71 -21.14 -39.06
C ARG A 363 -14.70 -21.34 -40.21
N GLY A 364 -14.01 -22.49 -40.26
CA GLY A 364 -13.19 -22.89 -41.42
C GLY A 364 -11.80 -22.26 -41.53
N ARG A 365 -11.28 -21.61 -40.49
CA ARG A 365 -9.91 -21.04 -40.51
C ARG A 365 -8.90 -22.01 -39.89
N ALA A 366 -7.76 -22.20 -40.57
CA ALA A 366 -6.66 -23.06 -40.15
C ALA A 366 -5.92 -22.48 -38.91
N VAL A 367 -5.65 -23.32 -37.92
CA VAL A 367 -4.95 -22.94 -36.68
C VAL A 367 -3.48 -23.35 -36.78
N ASN A 368 -2.58 -22.36 -36.85
CA ASN A 368 -1.15 -22.62 -36.74
C ASN A 368 -0.72 -22.58 -35.27
N THR A 369 -0.32 -23.71 -34.69
CA THR A 369 0.24 -23.79 -33.34
C THR A 369 1.67 -23.25 -33.32
N PRO A 370 2.00 -22.27 -32.47
CA PRO A 370 3.35 -21.72 -32.39
C PRO A 370 4.37 -22.76 -31.87
N ALA A 371 5.59 -22.70 -32.39
CA ALA A 371 6.66 -23.70 -32.20
C ALA A 371 7.11 -23.93 -30.74
N LYS A 372 6.61 -23.16 -29.78
CA LYS A 372 6.89 -23.34 -28.36
C LYS A 372 6.08 -24.48 -27.71
N TYR A 373 5.07 -24.99 -28.41
CA TYR A 373 4.15 -26.04 -27.93
C TYR A 373 4.13 -27.27 -28.85
N ARG A 374 5.16 -27.46 -29.69
CA ARG A 374 5.26 -28.58 -30.63
C ARG A 374 6.30 -29.59 -30.18
#